data_AF-A0A0G1DYR8-F1
#
_entry.id   AF-A0A0G1DYR8-F1
#
_cell.length_a   1.000
_cell.length_b   1.000
_cell.length_c   1.000
_cell.angle_alpha   90.00
_cell.angle_beta   90.00
_cell.angle_gamma   90.00
#
_symmetry.space_group_name_H-M   'P 1'
#
loop_
_entity.id
_entity.type
_entity.pdbx_description
1 polymer ?
#
loop_
_entity_poly.entity_id
_entity_poly.type
_entity_poly.pdbx_seq_one_letter_code
_entity_poly.pdbx_strand_id
1 'polypeptide(L)'
;MDNQTTKIALFKGTRIRKTLHNNEWWFVVEDVVLALMDSSNPKQYIQRMKYRDPELAKGYVQIVHTLDILTEGGIQKMNCANTEGIFRIIQSIPSPKAEPFKRWLAKVGYERVQEIENPELATKRTRMLYKLKGYPEEWIEKRMRGIAIREELTDEWQKRGAQEQKDYEILTAEISKATFGVTPSEYKDLKGLKRENLRDHMDDFELIFTMLGERSTTEIHRIDNSKGVPKLKKDAERGGKIAGTARKALEHEIGRSVVSKENYLPKRRGGKRIK
;
A
#
# COMPACT_ATOMS: atom_id res chain seq x y z
N MET A 1 -6.41 -5.63 -26.76
CA MET A 1 -6.04 -4.26 -26.32
C MET A 1 -7.22 -3.70 -25.58
N ASP A 2 -7.22 -3.77 -24.25
CA ASP A 2 -8.24 -3.09 -23.45
C ASP A 2 -7.59 -2.71 -22.12
N ASN A 3 -6.87 -1.58 -22.15
CA ASN A 3 -6.13 -1.07 -21.01
C ASN A 3 -6.21 0.45 -21.02
N GLN A 4 -7.41 0.98 -20.86
CA GLN A 4 -7.62 2.36 -20.47
C GLN A 4 -8.73 2.41 -19.41
N THR A 5 -8.45 3.11 -18.31
CA THR A 5 -9.44 3.61 -17.33
C THR A 5 -10.06 2.65 -16.30
N THR A 6 -9.26 1.83 -15.61
CA THR A 6 -9.62 1.35 -14.25
C THR A 6 -9.45 2.42 -13.16
N LYS A 7 -9.16 3.68 -13.54
CA LYS A 7 -9.34 4.84 -12.67
C LYS A 7 -10.82 5.22 -12.73
N ILE A 8 -11.60 4.83 -11.72
CA ILE A 8 -12.87 5.52 -11.38
C ILE A 8 -13.92 5.50 -12.52
N ALA A 9 -13.88 4.52 -13.43
CA ALA A 9 -14.96 4.35 -14.44
C ALA A 9 -16.22 3.68 -13.86
N LEU A 10 -16.17 3.22 -12.61
CA LEU A 10 -17.24 2.44 -11.97
C LEU A 10 -18.37 3.29 -11.38
N PHE A 11 -18.14 4.59 -11.17
CA PHE A 11 -19.17 5.54 -10.78
C PHE A 11 -19.33 6.54 -11.92
N LYS A 12 -20.18 6.21 -12.90
CA LYS A 12 -20.45 7.03 -14.08
C LYS A 12 -20.88 8.45 -13.68
N GLY A 13 -19.93 9.39 -13.62
CA GLY A 13 -20.19 10.81 -13.35
C GLY A 13 -20.66 11.16 -11.93
N THR A 14 -20.96 10.18 -11.07
CA THR A 14 -21.41 10.45 -9.69
C THR A 14 -20.23 10.77 -8.78
N ARG A 15 -20.21 11.98 -8.22
CA ARG A 15 -19.20 12.37 -7.23
C ARG A 15 -19.50 11.69 -5.90
N ILE A 16 -18.66 10.75 -5.49
CA ILE A 16 -18.73 10.13 -4.17
C ILE A 16 -17.87 10.94 -3.20
N ARG A 17 -18.52 11.47 -2.17
CA ARG A 17 -17.81 12.14 -1.09
C ARG A 17 -17.08 11.13 -0.22
N LYS A 18 -15.90 11.52 0.22
CA LYS A 18 -15.03 10.70 1.05
C LYS A 18 -14.31 11.56 2.07
N THR A 19 -14.01 10.95 3.21
CA THR A 19 -13.16 11.53 4.25
C THR A 19 -12.09 10.54 4.65
N LEU A 20 -11.09 11.05 5.33
CA LEU A 20 -10.06 10.25 5.93
C LEU A 20 -10.39 10.03 7.41
N HIS A 21 -10.47 8.77 7.82
CA HIS A 21 -10.68 8.41 9.21
C HIS A 21 -9.83 7.19 9.56
N ASN A 22 -9.12 7.23 10.69
CA ASN A 22 -8.18 6.20 11.13
C ASN A 22 -7.17 5.76 10.05
N ASN A 23 -6.64 6.73 9.28
CA ASN A 23 -5.71 6.52 8.17
C ASN A 23 -6.27 5.71 6.99
N GLU A 24 -7.58 5.44 6.95
CA GLU A 24 -8.29 4.79 5.85
C GLU A 24 -9.24 5.77 5.13
N TRP A 25 -9.55 5.47 3.87
CA TRP A 25 -10.58 6.20 3.13
C TRP A 25 -11.96 5.67 3.47
N TRP A 26 -12.84 6.59 3.88
CA TRP A 26 -14.24 6.33 4.18
C TRP A 26 -15.12 7.06 3.17
N PHE A 27 -16.18 6.40 2.70
CA PHE A 27 -17.04 6.87 1.63
C PHE A 27 -18.47 7.06 2.15
N VAL A 28 -19.13 8.12 1.71
CA VAL A 28 -20.53 8.37 2.06
C VAL A 28 -21.41 7.29 1.46
N VAL A 29 -22.12 6.55 2.32
CA VAL A 29 -22.95 5.40 1.94
C VAL A 29 -24.09 5.82 1.02
N GLU A 30 -24.71 6.97 1.29
CA GLU A 30 -25.81 7.50 0.47
C GLU A 30 -25.37 7.76 -0.97
N ASP A 31 -24.17 8.30 -1.19
CA ASP A 31 -23.64 8.60 -2.53
C ASP A 31 -23.38 7.31 -3.32
N VAL A 32 -22.83 6.28 -2.66
CA VAL A 32 -22.57 4.98 -3.27
C VAL A 32 -23.87 4.27 -3.62
N VAL A 33 -24.83 4.26 -2.70
CA VAL A 33 -26.13 3.64 -2.94
C VAL A 33 -26.87 4.35 -4.07
N LEU A 34 -26.84 5.69 -4.08
CA LEU A 34 -27.44 6.50 -5.15
C LEU A 34 -26.84 6.17 -6.52
N ALA A 35 -25.52 5.99 -6.60
CA ALA A 35 -24.84 5.63 -7.85
C ALA A 35 -25.25 4.24 -8.38
N LEU A 36 -25.70 3.33 -7.49
CA LEU A 36 -25.95 1.93 -7.81
C LEU A 36 -27.43 1.55 -7.79
N MET A 37 -28.33 2.45 -7.37
CA MET A 37 -29.78 2.21 -7.38
C MET A 37 -30.46 2.84 -8.60
N ASP A 38 -31.70 2.41 -8.86
CA ASP A 38 -32.53 2.93 -9.97
C ASP A 38 -33.60 3.93 -9.50
N SER A 39 -33.62 4.27 -8.21
CA SER A 39 -34.55 5.24 -7.60
C SER A 39 -33.80 6.52 -7.18
N SER A 40 -34.53 7.58 -6.88
CA SER A 40 -34.00 8.88 -6.45
C SER A 40 -33.84 9.04 -4.93
N ASN A 41 -34.33 8.11 -4.11
CA ASN A 41 -34.32 8.24 -2.63
C ASN A 41 -33.39 7.22 -1.94
N PRO A 42 -32.11 7.55 -1.73
CA PRO A 42 -31.13 6.63 -1.14
C PRO A 42 -31.43 6.27 0.31
N LYS A 43 -31.98 7.19 1.12
CA LYS A 43 -32.30 6.94 2.54
C LYS A 43 -33.35 5.84 2.69
N GLN A 44 -34.45 5.97 1.94
CA GLN A 44 -35.50 4.96 1.94
C GLN A 44 -34.99 3.63 1.37
N TYR A 45 -34.13 3.68 0.36
CA TYR A 45 -33.53 2.47 -0.20
C TYR A 45 -32.64 1.74 0.79
N ILE A 46 -31.78 2.45 1.54
CA ILE A 46 -30.93 1.86 2.58
C ILE A 46 -31.80 1.18 3.65
N GLN A 47 -32.90 1.81 4.05
CA GLN A 47 -33.82 1.20 5.01
C GLN A 47 -34.43 -0.09 4.46
N ARG A 48 -34.94 -0.09 3.22
CA ARG A 48 -35.45 -1.29 2.55
C ARG A 48 -34.39 -2.36 2.32
N MET A 49 -33.15 -1.96 2.02
CA MET A 49 -32.01 -2.86 1.87
C MET A 49 -31.75 -3.63 3.17
N LYS A 50 -31.76 -2.95 4.32
CA LYS A 50 -31.62 -3.59 5.64
C LYS A 50 -32.76 -4.56 5.95
N TYR A 51 -33.98 -4.29 5.50
CA TYR A 51 -35.09 -5.25 5.65
C TYR A 51 -34.92 -6.49 4.77
N ARG A 52 -34.34 -6.34 3.56
CA ARG A 52 -34.09 -7.47 2.64
C ARG A 52 -32.89 -8.33 3.03
N ASP A 53 -31.91 -7.75 3.72
CA ASP A 53 -30.72 -8.44 4.21
C ASP A 53 -30.59 -8.25 5.74
N PRO A 54 -31.24 -9.13 6.53
CA PRO A 54 -31.20 -9.08 8.00
C PRO A 54 -29.78 -9.22 8.57
N GLU A 55 -28.90 -9.94 7.90
CA GLU A 55 -27.50 -10.11 8.34
C GLU A 55 -26.71 -8.81 8.17
N LEU A 56 -26.90 -8.10 7.05
CA LEU A 56 -26.38 -6.74 6.91
C LEU A 56 -26.94 -5.82 7.99
N ALA A 57 -28.23 -5.92 8.32
CA ALA A 57 -28.86 -5.07 9.32
C ALA A 57 -28.25 -5.28 10.72
N LYS A 58 -28.00 -6.54 11.12
CA LYS A 58 -27.33 -6.88 12.39
C LYS A 58 -25.93 -6.26 12.48
N GLY A 59 -25.15 -6.34 11.40
CA GLY A 59 -23.79 -5.81 11.33
C GLY A 59 -23.68 -4.33 10.93
N TYR A 60 -24.80 -3.65 10.62
CA TYR A 60 -24.76 -2.34 9.96
C TYR A 60 -24.02 -1.28 10.77
N VAL A 61 -24.20 -1.28 12.09
CA VAL A 61 -23.57 -0.31 13.01
C VAL A 61 -22.06 -0.52 13.11
N GLN A 62 -21.58 -1.75 12.90
CA GLN A 62 -20.14 -2.06 12.90
C GLN A 62 -19.47 -1.61 11.60
N ILE A 63 -20.23 -1.53 10.51
CA ILE A 63 -19.72 -1.21 9.17
C ILE A 63 -19.84 0.29 8.89
N VAL A 64 -20.93 0.92 9.33
CA VAL A 64 -21.30 2.29 8.99
C VAL A 64 -21.16 3.20 10.20
N HIS A 65 -20.35 4.25 10.05
CA HIS A 65 -20.06 5.22 11.09
C HIS A 65 -20.46 6.63 10.64
N THR A 66 -20.96 7.43 11.57
CA THR A 66 -21.27 8.84 11.32
C THR A 66 -20.00 9.67 11.41
N LEU A 67 -19.56 10.23 10.29
CA LEU A 67 -18.35 11.03 10.19
C LEU A 67 -18.64 12.43 9.64
N ASP A 68 -17.75 13.37 9.97
CA ASP A 68 -17.80 14.74 9.48
C ASP A 68 -17.26 14.80 8.03
N ILE A 69 -18.10 15.28 7.11
CA ILE A 69 -17.81 15.46 5.70
C ILE A 69 -17.90 16.95 5.35
N LEU A 70 -16.87 17.49 4.71
CA LEU A 70 -16.92 18.83 4.13
C LEU A 70 -17.81 18.82 2.88
N THR A 71 -18.87 19.63 2.92
CA THR A 71 -19.81 19.84 1.81
C THR A 71 -19.84 21.32 1.42
N GLU A 72 -20.53 21.67 0.32
CA GLU A 72 -20.70 23.07 -0.11
C GLU A 72 -21.39 23.93 0.97
N GLY A 73 -22.28 23.34 1.76
CA GLY A 73 -22.95 23.98 2.90
C GLY A 73 -22.20 23.89 4.22
N GLY A 74 -20.91 23.54 4.21
CA GLY A 74 -20.09 23.35 5.41
C GLY A 74 -19.95 21.90 5.86
N ILE A 75 -19.48 21.70 7.09
CA ILE A 75 -19.25 20.37 7.66
C ILE A 75 -20.59 19.75 8.05
N GLN A 76 -20.86 18.53 7.55
CA GLN A 76 -22.07 17.78 7.85
C GLN A 76 -21.75 16.38 8.34
N LYS A 77 -22.55 15.88 9.29
CA LYS A 77 -22.48 14.51 9.78
C LYS A 77 -23.18 13.56 8.81
N MET A 78 -22.44 12.60 8.27
CA MET A 78 -22.96 11.65 7.28
C MET A 78 -22.55 10.22 7.57
N ASN A 79 -23.41 9.28 7.20
CA ASN A 79 -23.14 7.85 7.29
C ASN A 79 -22.08 7.44 6.26
N CYS A 80 -20.95 6.96 6.75
CA CYS A 80 -19.80 6.56 5.95
C CYS A 80 -19.38 5.12 6.25
N ALA A 81 -18.80 4.44 5.28
CA ALA A 81 -18.17 3.14 5.47
C ALA A 81 -16.78 3.11 4.80
N ASN A 82 -15.87 2.30 5.33
CA ASN A 82 -14.59 2.04 4.68
C ASN A 82 -14.79 1.16 3.42
N THR A 83 -13.71 0.86 2.70
CA THR A 83 -13.76 0.13 1.43
C THR A 83 -14.44 -1.24 1.56
N GLU A 84 -14.09 -2.01 2.59
CA GLU A 84 -14.68 -3.33 2.86
C GLU A 84 -16.18 -3.20 3.17
N GLY A 85 -16.55 -2.25 4.01
CA GLY A 85 -17.94 -1.96 4.35
C GLY A 85 -18.79 -1.60 3.14
N ILE A 86 -18.25 -0.78 2.24
CA ILE A 86 -18.90 -0.46 0.97
C ILE A 86 -19.09 -1.73 0.11
N PHE A 87 -18.09 -2.60 0.00
CA PHE A 87 -18.25 -3.85 -0.75
C PHE A 87 -19.33 -4.75 -0.15
N ARG A 88 -19.42 -4.85 1.18
CA ARG A 88 -20.49 -5.61 1.86
C ARG A 88 -21.87 -5.00 1.58
N ILE A 89 -22.00 -3.68 1.56
CA ILE A 89 -23.24 -2.99 1.22
C ILE A 89 -23.65 -3.25 -0.24
N ILE A 90 -22.71 -3.17 -1.17
CA ILE A 90 -22.96 -3.38 -2.61
C ILE A 90 -23.52 -4.78 -2.88
N GLN A 91 -23.09 -5.80 -2.14
CA GLN A 91 -23.62 -7.16 -2.27
C GLN A 91 -25.15 -7.21 -2.05
N SER A 92 -25.69 -6.39 -1.16
CA SER A 92 -27.13 -6.32 -0.82
C SER A 92 -27.95 -5.41 -1.76
N ILE A 93 -27.36 -4.85 -2.81
CA ILE A 93 -28.04 -4.03 -3.81
C ILE A 93 -28.47 -4.92 -5.00
N PRO A 94 -29.76 -5.27 -5.17
CA PRO A 94 -30.26 -6.01 -6.33
C PRO A 94 -30.53 -5.07 -7.51
N SER A 95 -29.47 -4.46 -8.04
CA SER A 95 -29.52 -3.56 -9.20
C SER A 95 -28.57 -4.05 -10.28
N PRO A 96 -28.95 -3.99 -11.57
CA PRO A 96 -28.03 -4.23 -12.68
C PRO A 96 -26.77 -3.35 -12.63
N LYS A 97 -26.84 -2.16 -12.03
CA LYS A 97 -25.68 -1.27 -11.85
C LYS A 97 -24.64 -1.83 -10.87
N ALA A 98 -25.05 -2.67 -9.93
CA ALA A 98 -24.16 -3.32 -8.98
C ALA A 98 -23.53 -4.60 -9.54
N GLU A 99 -24.08 -5.18 -10.61
CA GLU A 99 -23.63 -6.45 -11.18
C GLU A 99 -22.15 -6.46 -11.62
N PRO A 100 -21.61 -5.40 -12.26
CA PRO A 100 -20.17 -5.35 -12.57
C PRO A 100 -19.28 -5.46 -11.33
N PHE A 101 -19.68 -4.86 -10.21
CA PHE A 101 -18.96 -4.98 -8.95
C PHE A 101 -19.03 -6.39 -8.38
N LYS A 102 -20.21 -7.03 -8.41
CA LYS A 102 -20.37 -8.40 -7.89
C LYS A 102 -19.58 -9.40 -8.71
N ARG A 103 -19.59 -9.29 -10.04
CA ARG A 103 -18.74 -10.12 -10.93
C ARG A 103 -17.26 -9.88 -10.69
N TRP A 104 -16.86 -8.62 -10.48
CA TRP A 104 -15.48 -8.30 -10.15
C TRP A 104 -15.06 -8.93 -8.81
N LEU A 105 -15.89 -8.83 -7.77
CA LEU A 105 -15.63 -9.48 -6.47
C LEU A 105 -15.54 -11.00 -6.62
N ALA A 106 -16.45 -11.62 -7.39
CA ALA A 106 -16.42 -13.06 -7.66
C ALA A 106 -15.13 -13.47 -8.40
N LYS A 107 -14.72 -12.70 -9.41
CA LYS A 107 -13.46 -12.91 -10.14
C LYS A 107 -12.25 -12.78 -9.21
N VAL A 108 -12.19 -11.74 -8.38
CA VAL A 108 -11.09 -11.56 -7.42
C VAL A 108 -11.06 -12.71 -6.41
N GLY A 109 -12.22 -13.15 -5.91
CA GLY A 109 -12.33 -14.32 -5.03
C GLY A 109 -11.81 -15.59 -5.69
N TYR A 110 -12.20 -15.84 -6.94
CA TYR A 110 -11.67 -16.96 -7.72
C TYR A 110 -10.15 -16.87 -7.92
N GLU A 111 -9.62 -15.70 -8.29
CA GLU A 111 -8.18 -15.47 -8.40
C GLU A 111 -7.44 -15.71 -7.07
N ARG A 112 -8.05 -15.37 -5.92
CA ARG A 112 -7.45 -15.68 -4.60
C ARG A 112 -7.36 -17.19 -4.36
N VAL A 113 -8.39 -17.96 -4.73
CA VAL A 113 -8.38 -19.43 -4.61
C VAL A 113 -7.30 -20.02 -5.50
N GLN A 114 -7.20 -19.58 -6.75
CA GLN A 114 -6.13 -20.04 -7.66
C GLN A 114 -4.73 -19.72 -7.14
N GLU A 115 -4.53 -18.58 -6.48
CA GLU A 115 -3.25 -18.22 -5.86
C GLU A 115 -2.89 -19.10 -4.66
N ILE A 116 -3.87 -19.64 -3.94
CA ILE A 116 -3.63 -20.62 -2.87
C ILE A 116 -3.13 -21.95 -3.45
N GLU A 117 -3.74 -22.39 -4.55
CA GLU A 117 -3.33 -23.61 -5.25
C GLU A 117 -1.98 -23.45 -5.97
N ASN A 118 -1.73 -22.26 -6.53
CA ASN A 118 -0.48 -21.92 -7.22
C ASN A 118 0.06 -20.56 -6.76
N PRO A 119 0.91 -20.52 -5.71
CA PRO A 119 1.48 -19.28 -5.17
C PRO A 119 2.28 -18.45 -6.18
N GLU A 120 2.81 -19.03 -7.26
CA GLU A 120 3.51 -18.26 -8.29
C GLU A 120 2.61 -17.22 -8.98
N LEU A 121 1.30 -17.47 -9.02
CA LEU A 121 0.32 -16.52 -9.57
C LEU A 121 0.31 -15.21 -8.78
N ALA A 122 0.49 -15.27 -7.45
CA ALA A 122 0.58 -14.07 -6.61
C ALA A 122 1.83 -13.24 -6.94
N THR A 123 2.97 -13.91 -7.19
CA THR A 123 4.21 -13.26 -7.63
C THR A 123 4.05 -12.62 -9.01
N LYS A 124 3.42 -13.32 -9.96
CA LYS A 124 3.11 -12.78 -11.31
C LYS A 124 2.17 -11.58 -11.23
N ARG A 125 1.13 -11.65 -10.40
CA ARG A 125 0.21 -10.53 -10.12
C ARG A 125 0.97 -9.33 -9.56
N THR A 126 1.89 -9.55 -8.61
CA THR A 126 2.69 -8.47 -8.02
C THR A 126 3.54 -7.75 -9.08
N ARG A 127 4.24 -8.48 -9.95
CA ARG A 127 4.96 -7.89 -11.09
C ARG A 127 4.03 -7.09 -12.00
N MET A 128 2.88 -7.66 -12.35
CA MET A 128 1.88 -7.00 -13.19
C MET A 128 1.36 -5.70 -12.55
N LEU A 129 1.14 -5.67 -11.24
CA LEU A 129 0.70 -4.46 -10.53
C LEU A 129 1.72 -3.33 -10.62
N TYR A 130 3.02 -3.60 -10.44
CA TYR A 130 4.05 -2.58 -10.65
C TYR A 130 4.14 -2.15 -12.12
N LYS A 131 4.05 -3.09 -13.06
CA LYS A 131 4.03 -2.76 -14.49
C LYS A 131 2.87 -1.83 -14.86
N LEU A 132 1.68 -2.06 -14.31
CA LEU A 132 0.50 -1.20 -14.50
C LEU A 132 0.65 0.17 -13.82
N LYS A 133 1.40 0.25 -12.72
CA LYS A 133 1.78 1.54 -12.10
C LYS A 133 2.81 2.31 -12.93
N GLY A 134 3.45 1.66 -13.91
CA GLY A 134 4.36 2.27 -14.88
C GLY A 134 5.83 2.03 -14.60
N TYR A 135 6.18 1.19 -13.63
CA TYR A 135 7.58 0.89 -13.30
C TYR A 135 8.26 0.08 -14.42
N PRO A 136 9.54 0.34 -14.72
CA PRO A 136 10.30 -0.43 -15.69
C PRO A 136 10.62 -1.84 -15.16
N GLU A 137 10.68 -2.83 -16.06
CA GLU A 137 10.85 -4.25 -15.71
C GLU A 137 12.13 -4.49 -14.88
N GLU A 138 13.23 -3.82 -15.22
CA GLU A 138 14.50 -3.92 -14.48
C GLU A 138 14.40 -3.41 -13.04
N TRP A 139 13.59 -2.37 -12.79
CA TRP A 139 13.34 -1.88 -11.44
C TRP A 139 12.43 -2.86 -10.68
N ILE A 140 11.43 -3.44 -11.36
CA ILE A 140 10.52 -4.42 -10.76
C ILE A 140 11.31 -5.63 -10.26
N GLU A 141 12.24 -6.17 -11.06
CA GLU A 141 13.05 -7.31 -10.64
C GLU A 141 13.94 -6.98 -9.41
N LYS A 142 14.54 -5.78 -9.35
CA LYS A 142 15.27 -5.32 -8.16
C LYS A 142 14.35 -5.21 -6.95
N ARG A 143 13.16 -4.64 -7.12
CA ARG A 143 12.17 -4.49 -6.06
C ARG A 143 11.71 -5.85 -5.53
N MET A 144 11.47 -6.83 -6.41
CA MET A 144 11.07 -8.19 -6.03
C MET A 144 12.18 -8.89 -5.22
N ARG A 145 13.45 -8.75 -5.62
CA ARG A 145 14.59 -9.24 -4.82
C ARG A 145 14.68 -8.56 -3.46
N GLY A 146 14.44 -7.25 -3.43
CA GLY A 146 14.39 -6.49 -2.17
C GLY A 146 13.27 -6.95 -1.22
N ILE A 147 12.11 -7.39 -1.73
CA ILE A 147 11.06 -8.00 -0.90
C ILE A 147 11.59 -9.27 -0.22
N ALA A 148 12.21 -10.17 -0.99
CA ALA A 148 12.74 -11.42 -0.46
C ALA A 148 13.84 -11.21 0.59
N ILE A 149 14.78 -10.27 0.35
CA ILE A 149 15.83 -9.92 1.33
C ILE A 149 15.22 -9.34 2.60
N ARG A 150 14.21 -8.47 2.46
CA ARG A 150 13.52 -7.86 3.60
C ARG A 150 12.78 -8.90 4.44
N GLU A 151 12.09 -9.84 3.80
CA GLU A 151 11.37 -10.95 4.44
C GLU A 151 12.33 -11.86 5.22
N GLU A 152 13.46 -12.24 4.61
CA GLU A 152 14.50 -13.02 5.29
C GLU A 152 15.01 -12.30 6.56
N LEU A 153 15.27 -10.99 6.47
CA LEU A 153 15.71 -10.18 7.61
C LEU A 153 14.64 -10.11 8.71
N THR A 154 13.36 -9.91 8.37
CA THR A 154 12.28 -9.88 9.37
C THR A 154 12.11 -11.21 10.07
N ASP A 155 12.23 -12.33 9.34
CA ASP A 155 12.16 -13.67 9.91
C ASP A 155 13.30 -13.93 10.90
N GLU A 156 14.51 -13.48 10.56
CA GLU A 156 15.66 -13.55 11.47
C GLU A 156 15.42 -12.73 12.74
N TRP A 157 14.91 -11.50 12.63
CA TRP A 157 14.57 -10.68 13.79
C TRP A 157 13.52 -11.35 14.68
N GLN A 158 12.46 -11.90 14.09
CA GLN A 158 11.41 -12.60 14.83
C GLN A 158 11.98 -13.79 15.61
N LYS A 159 12.75 -14.65 14.95
CA LYS A 159 13.41 -15.83 15.56
C LYS A 159 14.38 -15.44 16.68
N ARG A 160 14.88 -14.19 16.68
CA ARG A 160 15.87 -13.67 17.62
C ARG A 160 15.28 -12.75 18.69
N GLY A 161 13.96 -12.61 18.75
CA GLY A 161 13.26 -11.95 19.86
C GLY A 161 12.76 -10.53 19.59
N ALA A 162 12.61 -10.11 18.34
CA ALA A 162 11.80 -8.94 17.99
C ALA A 162 10.32 -9.36 17.91
N GLN A 163 9.46 -8.72 18.69
CA GLN A 163 8.04 -9.13 18.80
C GLN A 163 7.08 -8.00 18.48
N GLU A 164 7.42 -6.77 18.85
CA GLU A 164 6.55 -5.61 18.66
C GLU A 164 6.88 -4.89 17.35
N GLN A 165 5.87 -4.29 16.72
CA GLN A 165 6.05 -3.45 15.53
C GLN A 165 7.13 -2.37 15.73
N LYS A 166 7.24 -1.82 16.95
CA LYS A 166 8.26 -0.83 17.32
C LYS A 166 9.69 -1.38 17.21
N ASP A 167 9.91 -2.67 17.48
CA ASP A 167 11.22 -3.30 17.34
C ASP A 167 11.67 -3.27 15.88
N TYR A 168 10.78 -3.69 14.97
CA TYR A 168 11.05 -3.68 13.52
C TYR A 168 11.31 -2.26 13.00
N GLU A 169 10.58 -1.26 13.50
CA GLU A 169 10.78 0.14 13.15
C GLU A 169 12.14 0.65 13.61
N ILE A 170 12.55 0.36 14.86
CA ILE A 170 13.86 0.73 15.39
C ILE A 170 14.98 0.07 14.59
N LEU A 171 14.91 -1.23 14.36
CA LEU A 171 15.95 -1.97 13.64
C LEU A 171 16.07 -1.49 12.18
N THR A 172 14.94 -1.22 11.52
CA THR A 172 14.93 -0.63 10.17
C THR A 172 15.52 0.78 10.18
N ALA A 173 15.23 1.57 11.22
CA ALA A 173 15.77 2.91 11.36
C ALA A 173 17.29 2.91 11.54
N GLU A 174 17.84 1.96 12.30
CA GLU A 174 19.30 1.83 12.45
C GLU A 174 19.99 1.46 11.13
N ILE A 175 19.45 0.50 10.36
CA ILE A 175 20.01 0.16 9.04
C ILE A 175 19.96 1.37 8.12
N SER A 176 18.81 2.04 8.02
CA SER A 176 18.63 3.21 7.15
C SER A 176 19.57 4.34 7.54
N LYS A 177 19.68 4.66 8.84
CA LYS A 177 20.54 5.73 9.33
C LYS A 177 22.01 5.42 9.10
N ALA A 178 22.45 4.19 9.36
CA ALA A 178 23.83 3.80 9.10
C ALA A 178 24.16 3.74 7.59
N THR A 179 23.18 3.40 6.74
CA THR A 179 23.35 3.34 5.28
C THR A 179 23.32 4.72 4.64
N PHE A 180 22.24 5.48 4.86
CA PHE A 180 21.92 6.72 4.14
C PHE A 180 22.12 7.99 4.98
N GLY A 181 22.40 7.87 6.28
CA GLY A 181 22.48 9.01 7.19
C GLY A 181 21.13 9.53 7.67
N VAL A 182 20.02 8.95 7.19
CA VAL A 182 18.64 9.36 7.52
C VAL A 182 17.78 8.14 7.88
N THR A 183 16.83 8.35 8.76
CA THR A 183 15.80 7.36 9.12
C THR A 183 14.76 7.23 7.99
N PRO A 184 13.96 6.14 7.95
CA PRO A 184 12.93 5.97 6.93
C PRO A 184 11.89 7.08 6.92
N SER A 185 11.58 7.68 8.08
CA SER A 185 10.64 8.80 8.18
C SER A 185 11.23 10.07 7.57
N GLU A 186 12.46 10.43 7.94
CA GLU A 186 13.16 11.58 7.33
C GLU A 186 13.34 11.38 5.82
N TYR A 187 13.60 10.15 5.39
CA TYR A 187 13.76 9.83 3.97
C TYR A 187 12.44 9.97 3.18
N LYS A 188 11.31 9.59 3.80
CA LYS A 188 9.99 9.88 3.23
C LYS A 188 9.76 11.37 3.10
N ASP A 189 10.11 12.16 4.11
CA ASP A 189 9.97 13.62 4.08
C ASP A 189 10.83 14.24 2.98
N LEU A 190 12.08 13.79 2.82
CA LEU A 190 12.98 14.23 1.73
C LEU A 190 12.39 14.00 0.35
N LYS A 191 11.66 12.89 0.15
CA LYS A 191 10.99 12.52 -1.10
C LYS A 191 9.56 13.04 -1.21
N GLY A 192 9.07 13.81 -0.22
CA GLY A 192 7.72 14.37 -0.20
C GLY A 192 6.61 13.32 -0.07
N LEU A 193 6.92 12.17 0.52
CA LEU A 193 5.98 11.06 0.71
C LEU A 193 5.20 11.24 2.01
N LYS A 194 3.91 10.90 2.01
CA LYS A 194 3.07 10.96 3.22
C LYS A 194 2.71 9.58 3.72
N ARG A 195 2.20 8.73 2.83
CA ARG A 195 1.70 7.37 3.16
C ARG A 195 2.34 6.28 2.33
N GLU A 196 2.99 6.69 1.26
CA GLU A 196 3.54 5.79 0.28
C GLU A 196 4.71 4.99 0.86
N ASN A 197 4.95 3.81 0.28
CA ASN A 197 6.08 2.98 0.66
C ASN A 197 7.37 3.60 0.12
N LEU A 198 8.31 3.96 1.00
CA LEU A 198 9.58 4.58 0.62
C LEU A 198 10.32 3.82 -0.49
N ARG A 199 10.38 2.49 -0.40
CA ARG A 199 11.12 1.64 -1.35
C ARG A 199 10.49 1.64 -2.75
N ASP A 200 9.21 1.99 -2.87
CA ASP A 200 8.53 2.12 -4.16
C ASP A 200 8.83 3.47 -4.86
N HIS A 201 9.58 4.35 -4.20
CA HIS A 201 9.98 5.68 -4.67
C HIS A 201 11.51 5.86 -4.64
N MET A 202 12.24 4.78 -4.39
CA MET A 202 13.70 4.73 -4.42
C MET A 202 14.20 4.42 -5.84
N ASP A 203 15.30 5.06 -6.21
CA ASP A 203 16.03 4.76 -7.44
C ASP A 203 16.85 3.46 -7.33
N ASP A 204 17.53 3.11 -8.40
CA ASP A 204 18.30 1.88 -8.50
C ASP A 204 19.42 1.78 -7.45
N PHE A 205 20.16 2.86 -7.19
CA PHE A 205 21.23 2.82 -6.18
C PHE A 205 20.66 2.78 -4.77
N GLU A 206 19.59 3.54 -4.49
CA GLU A 206 18.91 3.53 -3.20
C GLU A 206 18.37 2.13 -2.86
N LEU A 207 17.80 1.42 -3.83
CA LEU A 207 17.39 0.02 -3.66
C LEU A 207 18.57 -0.92 -3.42
N ILE A 208 19.66 -0.79 -4.18
CA ILE A 208 20.85 -1.64 -4.06
C ILE A 208 21.49 -1.49 -2.67
N PHE A 209 21.69 -0.26 -2.19
CA PHE A 209 22.28 -0.06 -0.86
C PHE A 209 21.36 -0.48 0.27
N THR A 210 20.04 -0.37 0.09
CA THR A 210 19.07 -0.92 1.05
C THR A 210 19.22 -2.44 1.13
N MET A 211 19.24 -3.15 -0.01
CA MET A 211 19.44 -4.59 -0.06
C MET A 211 20.76 -5.02 0.57
N LEU A 212 21.85 -4.30 0.29
CA LEU A 212 23.16 -4.60 0.86
C LEU A 212 23.17 -4.44 2.37
N GLY A 213 22.56 -3.37 2.90
CA GLY A 213 22.48 -3.13 4.34
C GLY A 213 21.66 -4.21 5.04
N GLU A 214 20.49 -4.53 4.51
CA GLU A 214 19.60 -5.55 5.04
C GLU A 214 20.25 -6.95 5.01
N ARG A 215 20.83 -7.34 3.87
CA ARG A 215 21.52 -8.64 3.73
C ARG A 215 22.73 -8.74 4.65
N SER A 216 23.50 -7.66 4.77
CA SER A 216 24.67 -7.62 5.67
C SER A 216 24.26 -7.76 7.14
N THR A 217 23.18 -7.09 7.55
CA THR A 217 22.63 -7.24 8.90
C THR A 217 22.19 -8.67 9.18
N THR A 218 21.48 -9.32 8.25
CA THR A 218 21.09 -10.74 8.37
C THR A 218 22.30 -11.65 8.61
N GLU A 219 23.37 -11.49 7.82
CA GLU A 219 24.56 -12.33 7.97
C GLU A 219 25.30 -12.06 9.28
N ILE A 220 25.37 -10.81 9.73
CA ILE A 220 25.95 -10.47 11.04
C ILE A 220 25.16 -11.12 12.17
N HIS A 221 23.81 -11.08 12.13
CA HIS A 221 22.99 -11.75 13.14
C HIS A 221 23.28 -13.25 13.23
N ARG A 222 23.48 -13.91 12.08
CA ARG A 222 23.79 -15.34 12.00
C ARG A 222 25.15 -15.64 12.60
N ILE A 223 26.18 -14.89 12.21
CA ILE A 223 27.56 -15.07 12.69
C ILE A 223 27.67 -14.82 14.19
N ASP A 224 27.09 -13.72 14.69
CA ASP A 224 27.15 -13.36 16.10
C ASP A 224 26.16 -14.16 16.97
N ASN A 225 25.29 -14.96 16.34
CA ASN A 225 24.14 -15.62 16.95
C ASN A 225 23.33 -14.69 17.88
N SER A 226 23.09 -13.48 17.40
CA SER A 226 22.51 -12.40 18.21
C SER A 226 21.08 -12.70 18.63
N LYS A 227 20.75 -12.30 19.86
CA LYS A 227 19.41 -12.41 20.47
C LYS A 227 19.06 -11.14 21.24
N GLY A 228 17.78 -10.80 21.23
CA GLY A 228 17.23 -9.63 21.91
C GLY A 228 17.50 -8.32 21.15
N VAL A 229 16.49 -7.45 21.17
CA VAL A 229 16.47 -6.16 20.45
C VAL A 229 17.74 -5.32 20.67
N PRO A 230 18.32 -5.20 21.89
CA PRO A 230 19.53 -4.39 22.08
C PRO A 230 20.75 -4.87 21.29
N LYS A 231 20.94 -6.19 21.15
CA LYS A 231 22.05 -6.74 20.36
C LYS A 231 21.72 -6.70 18.87
N LEU A 232 20.48 -7.00 18.48
CA LEU A 232 20.02 -6.87 17.09
C LEU A 232 20.21 -5.43 16.59
N LYS A 233 19.96 -4.43 17.44
CA LYS A 233 20.18 -3.02 17.13
C LYS A 233 21.64 -2.72 16.74
N LYS A 234 22.60 -3.24 17.50
CA LYS A 234 24.04 -3.05 17.21
C LYS A 234 24.46 -3.70 15.90
N ASP A 235 23.90 -4.86 15.59
CA ASP A 235 24.20 -5.55 14.33
C ASP A 235 23.51 -4.90 13.13
N ALA A 236 22.31 -4.35 13.31
CA ALA A 236 21.61 -3.53 12.33
C ALA A 236 22.44 -2.30 11.95
N GLU A 237 22.98 -1.60 12.94
CA GLU A 237 23.92 -0.49 12.72
C GLU A 237 25.19 -0.95 11.97
N ARG A 238 25.79 -2.08 12.35
CA ARG A 238 26.98 -2.64 11.68
C ARG A 238 26.71 -3.01 10.22
N GLY A 239 25.60 -3.69 9.93
CA GLY A 239 25.22 -4.07 8.58
C GLY A 239 24.91 -2.85 7.71
N GLY A 240 24.17 -1.88 8.26
CA GLY A 240 23.95 -0.60 7.58
C GLY A 240 25.25 0.19 7.34
N LYS A 241 26.24 0.12 8.25
CA LYS A 241 27.54 0.78 8.07
C LYS A 241 28.34 0.18 6.91
N ILE A 242 28.24 -1.12 6.65
CA ILE A 242 28.86 -1.76 5.47
C ILE A 242 28.29 -1.13 4.20
N ALA A 243 26.97 -1.09 4.08
CA ALA A 243 26.30 -0.47 2.94
C ALA A 243 26.59 1.04 2.84
N GLY A 244 26.60 1.75 3.96
CA GLY A 244 26.91 3.18 4.01
C GLY A 244 28.35 3.49 3.62
N THR A 245 29.31 2.61 3.94
CA THR A 245 30.70 2.74 3.51
C THR A 245 30.81 2.55 2.00
N ALA A 246 30.20 1.48 1.46
CA ALA A 246 30.15 1.24 0.02
C ALA A 246 29.46 2.39 -0.74
N ARG A 247 28.36 2.93 -0.19
CA ARG A 247 27.66 4.10 -0.75
C ARG A 247 28.57 5.32 -0.81
N LYS A 248 29.23 5.67 0.30
CA LYS A 248 30.13 6.84 0.34
C LYS A 248 31.31 6.70 -0.62
N ALA A 249 31.87 5.49 -0.73
CA ALA A 249 32.92 5.21 -1.71
C ALA A 249 32.43 5.44 -3.13
N LEU A 250 31.23 4.93 -3.48
CA LEU A 250 30.62 5.18 -4.79
C LEU A 250 30.36 6.68 -5.02
N GLU A 251 29.76 7.37 -4.06
CA GLU A 251 29.46 8.81 -4.15
C GLU A 251 30.71 9.65 -4.39
N HIS A 252 31.85 9.26 -3.81
CA HIS A 252 33.13 9.90 -4.06
C HIS A 252 33.57 9.74 -5.52
N GLU A 253 33.44 8.54 -6.10
CA GLU A 253 33.82 8.27 -7.49
C GLU A 253 32.89 8.94 -8.50
N ILE A 254 31.59 8.98 -8.24
CA ILE A 254 30.59 9.52 -9.19
C ILE A 254 30.33 11.02 -9.01
N GLY A 255 30.86 11.65 -7.96
CA GLY A 255 30.74 13.09 -7.70
C GLY A 255 29.32 13.59 -7.37
N ARG A 256 28.40 12.69 -6.99
CA ARG A 256 27.02 13.03 -6.60
C ARG A 256 26.51 12.12 -5.49
N SER A 257 25.54 12.61 -4.70
CA SER A 257 24.90 11.78 -3.68
C SER A 257 23.90 10.80 -4.28
N VAL A 258 23.84 9.62 -3.68
CA VAL A 258 22.81 8.59 -3.89
C VAL A 258 21.53 8.97 -3.14
N VAL A 259 21.63 9.65 -1.99
CA VAL A 259 20.45 10.10 -1.24
C VAL A 259 19.82 11.28 -1.98
N SER A 260 18.67 11.04 -2.60
CA SER A 260 18.04 12.03 -3.47
C SER A 260 16.62 12.38 -3.03
N LYS A 261 16.27 13.66 -3.21
CA LYS A 261 14.88 14.15 -3.10
C LYS A 261 14.02 13.71 -4.29
N GLU A 262 14.64 13.20 -5.36
CA GLU A 262 13.92 12.72 -6.52
C GLU A 262 13.05 11.51 -6.17
N ASN A 263 11.77 11.63 -6.49
CA ASN A 263 10.82 10.55 -6.35
C ASN A 263 10.88 9.68 -7.60
N TYR A 264 11.34 8.43 -7.44
CA TYR A 264 11.38 7.46 -8.53
C TYR A 264 9.96 6.98 -8.86
N LEU A 265 9.26 7.80 -9.62
CA LEU A 265 8.08 7.42 -10.38
C LEU A 265 8.38 7.83 -11.82
N PRO A 266 8.56 6.89 -12.76
CA PRO A 266 8.76 7.26 -14.15
C PRO A 266 7.59 8.14 -14.58
N LYS A 267 7.90 9.37 -15.02
CA LYS A 267 6.90 10.30 -15.56
C LYS A 267 6.11 9.51 -16.59
N ARG A 268 4.78 9.42 -16.41
CA ARG A 268 3.87 8.85 -17.41
C ARG A 268 4.31 9.39 -18.76
N ARG A 269 4.83 8.54 -19.65
CA ARG A 269 5.09 8.94 -21.04
C ARG A 269 3.81 9.61 -21.52
N GLY A 270 3.92 10.92 -21.80
CA GLY A 270 2.77 11.78 -22.02
C GLY A 270 1.81 11.11 -23.00
N GLY A 271 0.55 10.98 -22.59
CA GLY A 271 -0.50 10.81 -23.57
C GLY A 271 -0.36 12.00 -24.51
N LYS A 272 0.04 11.73 -25.76
CA LYS A 272 -0.09 12.70 -26.84
C LYS A 272 -1.51 13.25 -26.71
N ARG A 273 -1.64 14.54 -26.42
CA ARG A 273 -2.86 15.28 -26.70
C ARG A 273 -3.05 15.15 -28.22
N ILE A 274 -3.84 14.18 -28.62
CA ILE A 274 -4.42 14.18 -29.96
C ILE A 274 -5.44 15.31 -29.88
N LYS A 275 -5.19 16.37 -30.65
CA LYS A 275 -6.12 17.45 -30.90
C LYS A 275 -7.40 16.91 -31.53
#